data_AF-A0A960TF19-F1
#
_entry.id   AF-A0A960TF19-F1
#
_cell.length_a   1.000
_cell.length_b   1.000
_cell.length_c   1.000
_cell.angle_alpha   90.00
_cell.angle_beta   90.00
_cell.angle_gamma   90.00
#
_symmetry.space_group_name_H-M   'P 1'
#
loop_
_entity.id
_entity.type
_entity.pdbx_description
1 polymer ?
#
loop_
_entity_poly.entity_id
_entity_poly.type
_entity_poly.pdbx_seq_one_letter_code
_entity_poly.pdbx_strand_id
1 'polypeptide(L)'
;MESSLSILNLDALPDEVTLKRRFRKAMLAVHPDRNPQKRDWAEERTRELIQAYEILSERLQSGASVDYDESFHVKSNAAEGSPEQ
;
A
#
# COMPACT_ATOMS: atom_id res chain seq x y z
N MET A 1 20.59 -9.01 -1.60
CA MET A 1 19.29 -8.46 -2.02
C MET A 1 18.37 -8.59 -0.84
N GLU A 2 18.07 -7.49 -0.16
CA GLU A 2 17.09 -7.51 0.92
C GLU A 2 15.76 -8.02 0.37
N SER A 3 15.22 -9.06 0.99
CA SER A 3 13.99 -9.68 0.54
C SER A 3 12.83 -8.75 0.88
N SER A 4 11.91 -8.51 -0.06
CA SER A 4 10.70 -7.68 0.10
C SER A 4 9.89 -8.03 1.37
N LEU A 5 9.97 -9.28 1.81
CA LEU A 5 9.40 -9.77 3.08
C LEU A 5 9.99 -9.06 4.31
N SER A 6 11.30 -8.83 4.34
CA SER A 6 11.99 -8.18 5.47
C SER A 6 11.56 -6.72 5.62
N ILE A 7 11.36 -6.00 4.50
CA ILE A 7 10.94 -4.59 4.48
C ILE A 7 9.57 -4.40 5.15
N LEU A 8 8.65 -5.33 4.92
CA LEU A 8 7.32 -5.32 5.52
C LEU A 8 7.26 -6.09 6.86
N ASN A 9 8.42 -6.55 7.34
CA ASN A 9 8.59 -7.33 8.57
C ASN A 9 7.70 -8.58 8.58
N LEU A 10 7.82 -9.37 7.51
CA LEU A 10 7.11 -10.60 7.25
C LEU A 10 8.10 -11.77 7.22
N ASP A 11 7.69 -12.89 7.82
CA ASP A 11 8.48 -14.13 7.84
C ASP A 11 8.17 -15.02 6.61
N ALA A 12 6.95 -14.90 6.07
CA ALA A 12 6.46 -15.65 4.93
C ALA A 12 5.46 -14.81 4.11
N LEU A 13 5.07 -15.31 2.93
CA LEU A 13 4.02 -14.70 2.08
C LEU A 13 2.70 -14.66 2.87
N PRO A 14 2.20 -13.47 3.26
CA PRO A 14 0.95 -13.35 3.99
C PRO A 14 -0.23 -13.28 3.02
N ASP A 15 -1.44 -13.42 3.55
CA ASP A 15 -2.67 -13.12 2.80
C ASP A 15 -2.75 -11.63 2.39
N GLU A 16 -3.51 -11.32 1.35
CA GLU A 16 -3.64 -9.97 0.78
C GLU A 16 -4.11 -8.97 1.83
N VAL A 17 -5.08 -9.39 2.66
CA VAL A 17 -5.62 -8.57 3.75
C VAL A 17 -4.52 -8.21 4.75
N THR A 18 -3.64 -9.18 5.06
CA THR A 18 -2.53 -8.99 5.99
C THR A 18 -1.44 -8.13 5.36
N LEU A 19 -1.12 -8.32 4.07
CA LEU A 19 -0.17 -7.50 3.32
C LEU A 19 -0.60 -6.03 3.31
N LYS A 20 -1.86 -5.74 2.94
CA LYS A 20 -2.44 -4.39 2.93
C LYS A 20 -2.40 -3.73 4.32
N ARG A 21 -2.70 -4.48 5.38
CA ARG A 21 -2.63 -3.99 6.77
C ARG A 21 -1.21 -3.64 7.20
N ARG A 22 -0.23 -4.49 6.87
CA ARG A 22 1.19 -4.28 7.21
C ARG A 22 1.75 -3.08 6.46
N PHE A 23 1.48 -2.98 5.16
CA PHE A 23 1.87 -1.85 4.32
C PHE A 23 1.34 -0.51 4.86
N ARG A 24 0.03 -0.42 5.15
CA ARG A 24 -0.56 0.79 5.75
C ARG A 24 0.12 1.19 7.06
N LYS A 25 0.37 0.22 7.94
CA LYS A 25 1.04 0.49 9.22
C LYS A 25 2.47 1.01 9.04
N ALA A 26 3.22 0.42 8.11
CA ALA A 26 4.58 0.85 7.82
C ALA A 26 4.62 2.24 7.19
N MET A 27 3.75 2.53 6.22
CA MET A 27 3.60 3.85 5.59
C MET A 27 3.32 4.95 6.60
N LEU A 28 2.42 4.70 7.56
CA LEU A 28 2.11 5.65 8.62
C LEU A 28 3.31 5.93 9.54
N ALA A 29 4.21 4.95 9.74
CA ALA A 29 5.40 5.12 10.57
C ALA A 29 6.48 5.97 9.87
N VAL A 30 6.59 5.85 8.54
CA VAL A 30 7.60 6.55 7.75
C VAL A 30 7.06 7.83 7.10
N HIS A 31 5.80 8.21 7.33
CA HIS A 31 5.20 9.36 6.67
C HIS A 31 5.98 10.67 6.98
N PRO A 32 6.25 11.53 5.98
CA PRO A 32 7.02 12.76 6.16
C PRO A 32 6.35 13.75 7.13
N ASP A 33 5.03 13.71 7.26
CA ASP A 33 4.27 14.53 8.24
C ASP A 33 4.61 14.20 9.69
N ARG A 34 4.85 12.91 10.00
CA ARG A 34 5.28 12.48 11.35
C ARG A 34 6.79 12.59 11.54
N ASN A 35 7.53 12.69 10.45
CA ASN A 35 9.00 12.77 10.42
C ASN A 35 9.48 14.03 9.67
N PRO A 36 9.06 15.24 10.09
CA PRO A 36 9.36 16.48 9.34
C PRO A 36 10.86 16.80 9.29
N GLN A 37 11.61 16.29 10.27
CA GLN A 37 13.06 16.43 10.39
C GLN A 37 13.87 15.40 9.57
N LYS A 38 13.22 14.35 9.04
CA LYS A 38 13.87 13.23 8.35
C LYS A 38 13.11 12.88 7.07
N ARG A 39 12.87 13.89 6.23
CA ARG A 39 12.08 13.76 5.00
C ARG A 39 12.72 12.82 3.98
N ASP A 40 14.03 12.92 3.78
CA ASP A 40 14.77 12.05 2.86
C ASP A 40 14.70 10.57 3.29
N TRP A 41 14.90 10.30 4.58
CA TRP A 41 14.76 8.95 5.13
C TRP A 41 13.33 8.41 5.00
N ALA A 42 12.33 9.27 5.23
CA ALA A 42 10.92 8.94 5.04
C ALA A 42 10.61 8.56 3.59
N GLU A 43 11.14 9.33 2.62
CA GLU A 43 10.95 9.08 1.19
C GLU A 43 11.63 7.78 0.74
N GLU A 44 12.89 7.57 1.16
CA GLU A 44 13.63 6.34 0.86
C GLU A 44 12.89 5.11 1.36
N ARG A 45 12.48 5.12 2.63
CA ARG A 45 11.71 4.01 3.22
C ARG A 45 10.34 3.81 2.59
N THR A 46 9.67 4.89 2.21
CA THR A 46 8.39 4.82 1.50
C THR A 46 8.58 4.14 0.15
N ARG A 47 9.63 4.49 -0.60
CA ARG A 47 9.97 3.87 -1.89
C ARG A 47 10.25 2.38 -1.74
N GLU A 48 10.97 1.98 -0.69
CA GLU A 48 11.22 0.57 -0.38
C GLU A 48 9.93 -0.19 -0.04
N LEU A 49 9.04 0.41 0.76
CA LEU A 49 7.75 -0.19 1.11
C LEU A 49 6.85 -0.41 -0.11
N ILE A 50 6.80 0.55 -1.03
CA ILE A 50 6.01 0.47 -2.25
C ILE A 50 6.53 -0.66 -3.14
N GLN A 51 7.84 -0.71 -3.39
CA GLN A 51 8.45 -1.78 -4.19
C GLN A 51 8.22 -3.16 -3.55
N ALA A 52 8.36 -3.27 -2.23
CA ALA A 52 8.10 -4.52 -1.54
C ALA A 52 6.64 -4.97 -1.67
N TYR A 53 5.69 -4.05 -1.53
CA TYR A 53 4.27 -4.33 -1.69
C TYR A 53 3.93 -4.78 -3.12
N GLU A 54 4.45 -4.10 -4.14
CA GLU A 54 4.19 -4.42 -5.55
C GLU A 54 4.64 -5.85 -5.89
N ILE A 55 5.87 -6.22 -5.53
CA ILE A 55 6.42 -7.57 -5.74
C ILE A 55 5.58 -8.61 -4.99
N LEU A 56 5.23 -8.36 -3.72
CA LEU A 56 4.47 -9.33 -2.93
C LEU A 56 3.02 -9.47 -3.42
N SER A 57 2.40 -8.37 -3.85
CA SER A 57 1.05 -8.36 -4.43
C SER A 57 1.00 -9.16 -5.73
N GLU A 58 1.99 -8.98 -6.61
CA GLU A 58 2.11 -9.75 -7.86
C GLU A 58 2.33 -11.25 -7.60
N ARG A 59 3.19 -11.58 -6.62
CA ARG A 59 3.44 -12.97 -6.19
C ARG A 59 2.17 -13.62 -5.64
N LEU A 60 1.40 -12.87 -4.86
CA LEU A 60 0.16 -13.36 -4.27
C LEU A 60 -0.92 -13.56 -5.34
N GLN A 61 -1.08 -12.61 -6.25
CA GLN A 61 -2.04 -12.67 -7.36
C GLN A 61 -1.68 -13.76 -8.38
N SER A 62 -0.39 -14.01 -8.64
CA SER A 62 0.05 -15.08 -9.55
C SER A 62 -0.16 -16.48 -8.95
N GLY A 63 -0.09 -16.62 -7.63
CA GLY A 63 -0.33 -17.89 -6.93
C GLY A 63 -1.81 -18.13 -6.57
N ALA A 64 -2.60 -17.06 -6.44
CA ALA A 64 -4.02 -17.12 -6.11
C ALA A 64 -4.87 -16.82 -7.35
N SER A 65 -5.27 -17.88 -8.04
CA SER A 65 -6.17 -17.82 -9.19
C SER A 65 -7.63 -17.52 -8.77
N VAL A 66 -7.96 -16.38 -8.16
CA VAL A 66 -9.38 -16.09 -7.82
C VAL A 66 -9.71 -14.59 -7.61
N ASP A 67 -10.72 -14.16 -8.37
CA ASP A 67 -11.79 -13.16 -8.11
C ASP A 67 -11.48 -12.00 -7.11
N TYR A 68 -11.16 -10.84 -7.68
CA TYR A 68 -11.07 -9.57 -6.95
C TYR A 68 -12.49 -9.00 -6.75
N ASP A 69 -13.07 -9.14 -5.55
CA ASP A 69 -14.25 -8.34 -5.16
C ASP A 69 -13.79 -6.90 -4.94
N GLU A 70 -13.96 -6.08 -5.98
CA GLU A 70 -13.66 -4.66 -6.04
C GLU A 70 -14.70 -3.83 -5.26
N SER A 71 -14.92 -4.16 -3.99
CA SER A 71 -15.77 -3.39 -3.09
C SER A 71 -14.92 -2.44 -2.25
N PHE A 72 -14.24 -1.45 -2.87
CA PHE A 72 -13.76 -0.20 -2.22
C PHE A 72 -12.99 0.74 -3.19
N HIS A 73 -13.22 0.68 -4.50
CA HIS A 73 -13.02 1.88 -5.34
C HIS A 73 -14.16 2.83 -5.00
N VAL A 74 -13.99 3.57 -3.91
CA VAL A 74 -14.94 4.59 -3.49
C VAL A 74 -15.06 5.59 -4.64
N LYS A 75 -16.27 5.57 -5.19
CA LYS A 75 -16.82 6.40 -6.25
C LYS A 75 -16.13 7.76 -6.30
N SER A 76 -15.60 8.07 -7.49
CA SER A 76 -15.61 9.42 -8.03
C SER A 76 -16.98 10.03 -7.75
N ASN A 77 -17.05 10.88 -6.72
CA ASN A 77 -18.20 11.75 -6.54
C ASN A 77 -18.00 12.94 -7.47
N ALA A 78 -18.27 12.68 -8.75
CA ALA A 78 -18.75 13.69 -9.67
C ALA A 78 -20.12 14.13 -9.16
N ALA A 79 -20.18 15.33 -8.59
CA ALA A 79 -21.35 16.19 -8.63
C ALA A 79 -20.83 17.44 -9.36
N GLU A 80 -20.94 17.59 -10.68
CA GLU A 80 -22.16 17.71 -11.50
C GLU A 80 -23.24 18.59 -10.85
N GLY A 81 -23.32 19.81 -11.36
CA GLY A 81 -24.58 20.51 -11.61
C GLY A 81 -25.22 21.21 -10.42
N SER A 82 -24.97 22.51 -10.29
CA SER A 82 -26.03 23.42 -9.85
C SER A 82 -26.67 24.05 -11.11
N PRO A 83 -27.91 23.68 -11.47
CA PRO A 83 -28.74 24.52 -12.32
C PRO A 83 -29.48 25.57 -11.45
N GLU A 84 -29.30 26.83 -11.84
CA GLU A 84 -30.32 27.89 -11.96
C GLU A 84 -31.47 27.94 -10.94
N GLN A 85 -31.53 29.02 -10.15
CA GLN A 85 -32.63 30.01 -10.14
C GLN A 85 -32.06 31.37 -9.72
#